data_AF-A0A366EPK7-F1
#
_entry.id   AF-A0A366EPK7-F1
#
_cell.length_a   1.000
_cell.length_b   1.000
_cell.length_c   1.000
_cell.angle_alpha   90.00
_cell.angle_beta   90.00
_cell.angle_gamma   90.00
#
_symmetry.space_group_name_H-M   'P 1'
#
loop_
_entity.id
_entity.type
_entity.pdbx_description
1 polymer ?
#
loop_
_entity_poly.entity_id
_entity_poly.type
_entity_poly.pdbx_seq_one_letter_code
_entity_poly.pdbx_strand_id
1 'polypeptide(L)'
;MADVEVFIGDLKDRSFHYEGGDWNHNYPKRISPFFPKGYELFFSVLDGIYYKRLEGRQTDWGSHTCLMFPAEMLSMLEEYYKREMDDEQVQQLFQFIKQLDQDQQYGLVACEMS
;
A
#
# COMPACT_ATOMS: atom_id res chain seq x y z
N MET A 1 12.16 -5.88 17.07
CA MET A 1 12.10 -5.55 15.64
C MET A 1 10.78 -4.82 15.47
N ALA A 2 10.77 -3.65 14.82
CA ALA A 2 9.50 -3.04 14.45
C ALA A 2 8.80 -3.98 13.47
N ASP A 3 7.53 -4.29 13.72
CA ASP A 3 6.73 -5.02 12.75
C ASP A 3 6.44 -4.04 11.60
N VAL A 4 6.57 -4.46 10.36
CA VAL A 4 6.28 -3.60 9.20
C VAL A 4 5.22 -4.25 8.33
N GLU A 5 4.41 -3.43 7.69
CA GLU A 5 3.28 -3.91 6.92
C GLU A 5 3.00 -3.07 5.69
N VAL A 6 2.44 -3.73 4.67
CA VAL A 6 1.84 -3.07 3.50
C VAL A 6 0.35 -3.35 3.46
N PHE A 7 -0.43 -2.30 3.22
CA PHE A 7 -1.89 -2.40 3.09
C PHE A 7 -2.47 -1.37 2.13
N ILE A 8 -3.73 -1.57 1.72
CA ILE A 8 -4.50 -0.57 0.97
C ILE A 8 -5.36 0.20 1.96
N GLY A 9 -5.21 1.52 1.96
CA GLY A 9 -5.99 2.43 2.78
C GLY A 9 -6.97 3.29 1.98
N ASP A 10 -8.05 3.70 2.65
CA ASP A 10 -9.09 4.57 2.10
C ASP A 10 -8.64 6.04 2.14
N LEU A 11 -8.46 6.66 0.97
CA LEU A 11 -8.11 8.08 0.87
C LEU A 11 -9.26 9.03 1.26
N LYS A 12 -10.50 8.52 1.38
CA LYS A 12 -11.64 9.30 1.88
C LYS A 12 -11.67 9.35 3.40
N ASP A 13 -10.74 8.68 4.07
CA ASP A 13 -10.58 8.76 5.51
C ASP A 13 -10.28 10.21 5.94
N ARG A 14 -11.17 10.76 6.78
CA ARG A 14 -11.08 12.17 7.21
C ARG A 14 -9.90 12.42 8.15
N SER A 15 -9.34 11.38 8.79
CA SER A 15 -8.11 11.54 9.57
C SER A 15 -6.86 11.61 8.69
N PHE A 16 -6.94 11.16 7.44
CA PHE A 16 -5.81 11.13 6.55
C PHE A 16 -5.68 12.42 5.73
N HIS A 17 -4.45 12.94 5.69
CA HIS A 17 -4.11 14.12 4.92
C HIS A 17 -2.88 13.82 4.05
N TYR A 18 -3.08 13.75 2.74
CA TYR A 18 -1.98 13.48 1.80
C TYR A 18 -1.11 14.73 1.54
N GLU A 19 -1.75 15.90 1.51
CA GLU A 19 -1.10 17.20 1.27
C GLU A 19 -1.02 18.00 2.58
N GLY A 20 0.15 17.99 3.21
CA GLY A 20 0.39 18.69 4.49
C GLY A 20 -0.33 18.05 5.69
N GLY A 21 -0.02 18.54 6.90
CA GLY A 21 -0.63 18.06 8.14
C GLY A 21 0.36 17.84 9.29
N ASP A 22 -0.17 17.49 10.46
CA ASP A 22 0.63 16.99 11.59
C ASP A 22 0.96 15.52 11.29
N TRP A 23 2.24 15.20 11.08
CA TRP A 23 2.72 13.89 10.60
C TRP A 23 2.82 12.86 11.73
N ASN A 24 1.81 12.86 12.62
CA ASN A 24 1.70 11.98 13.75
C ASN A 24 0.47 11.07 13.53
N HIS A 25 0.72 9.78 13.29
CA HIS A 25 -0.29 8.77 12.93
C HIS A 25 -1.10 9.11 11.67
N ASN A 26 -0.47 9.79 10.71
CA ASN A 26 -1.12 10.18 9.46
C ASN A 26 -0.93 9.12 8.37
N TYR A 27 -1.75 8.07 8.46
CA TYR A 27 -1.92 7.05 7.43
C TYR A 27 -3.43 6.75 7.27
N PRO A 28 -3.88 6.40 6.05
CA PRO A 28 -5.29 6.14 5.82
C PRO A 28 -5.72 4.85 6.50
N LYS A 29 -6.97 4.79 6.95
CA LYS A 29 -7.56 3.56 7.49
C LYS A 29 -7.46 2.41 6.48
N ARG A 30 -6.94 1.26 6.93
CA ARG A 30 -6.88 0.02 6.16
C ARG A 30 -8.26 -0.45 5.71
N ILE A 31 -8.33 -0.87 4.45
CA ILE A 31 -9.47 -1.56 3.86
C ILE A 31 -9.12 -2.93 3.27
N SER A 32 -7.84 -3.20 2.99
CA SER A 32 -7.41 -4.50 2.44
C SER A 32 -7.30 -5.61 3.48
N PRO A 33 -7.29 -6.88 3.02
CA PRO A 33 -6.69 -7.98 3.78
C PRO A 33 -5.18 -7.75 4.00
N PHE A 34 -4.58 -8.63 4.81
CA PHE A 34 -3.13 -8.70 4.99
C PHE A 34 -2.42 -9.09 3.69
N PHE A 35 -1.30 -8.43 3.41
CA PHE A 35 -0.47 -8.74 2.25
C PHE A 35 0.48 -9.91 2.55
N PRO A 36 0.53 -10.95 1.69
CA PRO A 36 1.53 -12.01 1.80
C PRO A 36 2.94 -11.42 1.69
N LYS A 37 3.91 -11.90 2.47
CA LYS A 37 5.29 -11.35 2.48
C LYS A 37 5.35 -9.82 2.72
N GLY A 38 4.45 -9.28 3.54
CA GLY A 38 4.36 -7.84 3.81
C GLY A 38 5.69 -7.17 4.19
N TYR A 39 6.58 -7.88 4.89
CA TYR A 39 7.92 -7.40 5.23
C TYR A 39 8.78 -7.11 3.98
N GLU A 40 8.88 -8.06 3.06
CA GLU A 40 9.66 -7.88 1.82
C GLU A 40 9.02 -6.83 0.91
N LEU A 41 7.69 -6.83 0.84
CA LEU A 41 6.95 -5.86 0.04
C LEU A 41 7.12 -4.43 0.57
N PHE A 42 7.18 -4.25 1.90
CA PHE A 42 7.44 -2.96 2.53
C PHE A 42 8.73 -2.32 1.98
N PHE A 43 9.85 -3.04 2.00
CA PHE A 43 11.10 -2.54 1.43
C PHE A 43 11.01 -2.30 -0.07
N SER A 44 10.30 -3.17 -0.81
CA SER A 44 10.10 -2.98 -2.25
C SER A 44 9.32 -1.69 -2.57
N VAL A 45 8.33 -1.34 -1.75
CA VAL A 45 7.57 -0.09 -1.91
C VAL A 45 8.45 1.11 -1.59
N LEU A 46 9.19 1.06 -0.47
CA LEU A 46 10.11 2.13 -0.09
C LEU A 46 11.19 2.38 -1.15
N ASP A 47 11.83 1.33 -1.65
CA ASP A 47 12.79 1.42 -2.76
C ASP A 47 12.11 2.00 -4.02
N GLY A 48 10.88 1.57 -4.31
CA GLY A 48 10.08 2.11 -5.41
C GLY A 48 9.91 3.63 -5.32
N ILE A 49 9.59 4.15 -4.13
CA ILE A 49 9.47 5.59 -3.87
C ILE A 49 10.84 6.27 -3.98
N TYR A 50 11.85 5.74 -3.29
CA TYR A 50 13.19 6.32 -3.21
C TYR A 50 13.85 6.45 -4.59
N TYR A 51 13.72 5.42 -5.43
CA TYR A 51 14.23 5.42 -6.81
C TYR A 51 13.27 6.06 -7.82
N LYS A 52 12.21 6.74 -7.37
CA LYS A 52 11.21 7.44 -8.20
C LYS A 52 10.53 6.55 -9.25
N ARG A 53 10.36 5.26 -8.93
CA ARG A 53 9.59 4.30 -9.74
C ARG A 53 8.11 4.31 -9.36
N LEU A 54 7.81 4.64 -8.11
CA LEU A 54 6.47 4.83 -7.58
C LEU A 54 6.31 6.28 -7.13
N GLU A 55 5.15 6.88 -7.43
CA GLU A 55 4.79 8.17 -6.88
C GLU A 55 4.19 7.98 -5.49
N GLY A 56 5.00 8.28 -4.47
CA GLY A 56 4.58 8.24 -3.08
C GLY A 56 5.43 9.16 -2.24
N ARG A 57 5.00 9.36 -1.00
CA ARG A 57 5.70 10.23 -0.04
C ARG A 57 5.54 9.72 1.37
N GLN A 58 6.44 10.17 2.24
CA GLN A 58 6.30 9.98 3.68
C GLN A 58 5.08 10.78 4.16
N THR A 59 4.14 10.11 4.83
CA THR A 59 2.93 10.73 5.41
C THR A 59 2.96 10.74 6.94
N ASP A 60 3.80 9.90 7.55
CA ASP A 60 4.08 9.81 8.99
C ASP A 60 5.54 9.37 9.21
N TRP A 61 6.08 9.51 10.43
CA TRP A 61 7.43 9.04 10.77
C TRP A 61 7.71 7.60 10.32
N GLY A 62 6.73 6.71 10.48
CA GLY A 62 6.83 5.31 10.07
C GLY A 62 6.06 4.95 8.80
N SER A 63 5.37 5.90 8.14
CA SER A 63 4.47 5.58 7.04
C SER A 63 4.80 6.31 5.75
N HIS A 64 4.76 5.57 4.65
CA HIS A 64 4.83 6.08 3.29
C HIS A 64 3.58 5.66 2.52
N THR A 65 2.97 6.60 1.82
CA THR A 65 1.75 6.36 1.04
C THR A 65 1.99 6.69 -0.42
N CYS A 66 1.67 5.73 -1.29
CA CYS A 66 1.56 5.94 -2.73
C CYS A 66 0.09 6.08 -3.12
N LEU A 67 -0.26 7.08 -3.92
CA LEU A 67 -1.59 7.17 -4.50
C LEU A 67 -1.62 6.35 -5.78
N MET A 68 -2.49 5.34 -5.83
CA MET A 68 -2.56 4.45 -6.99
C MET A 68 -4.01 4.14 -7.34
N PHE A 69 -4.29 4.02 -8.63
CA PHE A 69 -5.50 3.35 -9.10
C PHE A 69 -5.36 1.83 -8.93
N PRO A 70 -6.48 1.08 -8.79
CA PRO A 70 -6.42 -0.38 -8.66
C PRO A 70 -5.65 -1.08 -9.79
N ALA A 71 -5.74 -0.59 -11.03
CA ALA A 71 -5.00 -1.14 -12.16
C ALA A 71 -3.46 -1.00 -12.01
N GLU A 72 -3.01 0.13 -11.46
CA GLU A 72 -1.57 0.38 -11.20
C GLU A 72 -1.07 -0.52 -10.06
N MET A 73 -1.88 -0.66 -9.00
CA MET A 73 -1.59 -1.60 -7.91
C MET A 73 -1.50 -3.04 -8.42
N LEU A 74 -2.44 -3.48 -9.25
CA LEU A 74 -2.42 -4.81 -9.85
C LEU A 74 -1.15 -5.01 -10.67
N SER A 75 -0.80 -4.08 -11.55
CA SER A 75 0.41 -4.23 -12.39
C SER A 75 1.69 -4.33 -11.55
N MET A 76 1.79 -3.57 -10.45
CA MET A 76 2.94 -3.62 -9.56
C MET A 76 3.00 -4.95 -8.79
N LEU A 77 1.88 -5.35 -8.20
CA LEU A 77 1.80 -6.58 -7.39
C LEU A 77 1.89 -7.84 -8.26
N GLU A 78 1.45 -7.79 -9.51
CA GLU A 78 1.60 -8.87 -10.49
C GLU A 78 3.08 -9.18 -10.74
N GLU A 79 3.91 -8.15 -10.91
CA GLU A 79 5.34 -8.34 -11.07
C GLU A 79 6.00 -8.86 -9.78
N TYR A 80 5.56 -8.36 -8.63
CA TYR A 80 6.10 -8.76 -7.32
C TYR A 80 5.77 -10.22 -6.98
N TYR A 81 4.50 -10.63 -7.09
CA TYR A 81 4.01 -11.98 -6.75
C TYR A 81 4.02 -12.95 -7.93
N LYS A 82 4.74 -12.66 -9.02
CA LYS A 82 4.73 -13.51 -10.22
C LYS A 82 5.07 -14.98 -9.98
N ARG A 83 5.79 -15.30 -8.90
CA ARG A 83 6.15 -16.70 -8.52
C ARG A 83 5.15 -17.32 -7.55
N GLU A 84 4.24 -16.53 -7.00
CA GLU A 84 3.27 -16.88 -5.96
C GLU A 84 1.83 -16.70 -6.46
N MET A 85 1.60 -16.66 -7.78
CA MET A 85 0.27 -16.48 -8.37
C MET A 85 -0.73 -17.59 -8.01
N ASP A 86 -0.23 -18.77 -7.68
CA ASP A 86 -1.06 -19.91 -7.23
C ASP A 86 -1.35 -19.89 -5.72
N ASP A 87 -0.78 -18.94 -4.97
CA ASP A 87 -1.03 -18.79 -3.53
C ASP A 87 -2.43 -18.22 -3.28
N GLU A 88 -3.19 -18.86 -2.40
CA GLU A 88 -4.59 -18.49 -2.11
C GLU A 88 -4.71 -17.07 -1.54
N GLN A 89 -3.75 -16.62 -0.72
CA GLN A 89 -3.79 -15.29 -0.12
C GLN A 89 -3.46 -14.22 -1.17
N VAL A 90 -2.51 -14.49 -2.07
CA VAL A 90 -2.23 -13.64 -3.23
C VAL A 90 -3.47 -13.52 -4.12
N GLN A 91 -4.13 -14.64 -4.43
CA GLN A 91 -5.36 -14.63 -5.23
C GLN A 91 -6.48 -13.84 -4.54
N GLN A 92 -6.68 -14.02 -3.23
CA GLN A 92 -7.67 -13.26 -2.45
C GLN A 92 -7.38 -11.76 -2.47
N LEU A 93 -6.12 -11.36 -2.29
CA LEU A 93 -5.70 -9.96 -2.39
C LEU A 93 -6.01 -9.38 -3.78
N PHE A 94 -5.71 -10.13 -4.84
CA PHE A 94 -5.96 -9.67 -6.21
C PHE A 94 -7.45 -9.56 -6.51
N GLN A 95 -8.26 -10.50 -6.02
CA GLN A 95 -9.72 -10.42 -6.12
C GLN A 95 -10.27 -9.20 -5.36
N PHE A 96 -9.73 -8.92 -4.18
CA PHE A 96 -10.09 -7.71 -3.44
C PHE A 96 -9.80 -6.44 -4.25
N ILE A 97 -8.61 -6.31 -4.84
CA ILE A 97 -8.24 -5.12 -5.64
C ILE A 97 -9.14 -4.97 -6.87
N LYS A 98 -9.49 -6.10 -7.53
CA LYS A 98 -10.41 -6.10 -8.69
C LYS A 98 -11.84 -5.68 -8.34
N GLN A 99 -12.23 -5.76 -7.07
CA GLN A 99 -13.55 -5.34 -6.58
C GLN A 99 -13.60 -3.87 -6.13
N LEU A 100 -12.45 -3.19 -6.04
CA LEU A 100 -12.39 -1.77 -5.77
C LEU A 100 -12.97 -0.95 -6.93
N ASP A 101 -13.34 0.30 -6.65
CA ASP A 101 -13.75 1.25 -7.68
C ASP A 101 -12.54 1.60 -8.55
N GLN A 102 -12.58 1.18 -9.82
CA GLN A 102 -11.43 1.29 -10.73
C GLN A 102 -11.14 2.74 -11.14
N ASP A 103 -12.10 3.65 -10.97
CA ASP A 103 -11.97 5.08 -11.30
C ASP A 103 -11.54 5.91 -10.08
N GLN A 104 -11.28 5.26 -8.94
CA GLN A 104 -10.87 5.90 -7.70
C GLN A 104 -9.42 5.53 -7.33
N GLN A 105 -8.66 6.51 -6.81
CA GLN A 105 -7.37 6.23 -6.19
C GLN A 105 -7.52 5.72 -4.76
N TYR A 106 -6.58 4.87 -4.36
CA TYR A 106 -6.40 4.39 -3.00
C TYR A 106 -4.96 4.58 -2.56
N GLY A 107 -4.71 4.52 -1.25
CA GLY A 107 -3.36 4.59 -0.70
C GLY A 107 -2.76 3.20 -0.62
N LEU A 108 -1.67 2.92 -1.33
CA LEU A 108 -0.80 1.80 -1.00
C LEU A 108 0.18 2.27 0.07
N VAL A 109 0.01 1.75 1.28
CA VAL A 109 0.67 2.25 2.49
C VAL A 109 1.72 1.25 2.94
N ALA A 110 2.96 1.69 3.08
CA ALA A 110 4.03 0.97 3.75
C ALA A 110 4.23 1.61 5.13
N CYS A 111 3.88 0.89 6.19
CA CYS A 111 3.86 1.41 7.56
C CYS A 111 4.70 0.54 8.52
N GLU A 112 5.53 1.19 9.32
CA GLU A 112 6.09 0.60 10.54
C GLU A 112 4.99 0.57 11.62
N MET A 113 4.71 -0.61 12.16
CA MET A 113 3.76 -0.86 13.22
C MET A 113 4.52 -0.88 14.55
N SER A 114 4.15 0.02 15.46
CA SER A 114 4.69 0.14 16.83
C SER A 114 3.76 -0.46 17.88
#